data_AF-A0A944WJC8-F1
#
_entry.id   AF-A0A944WJC8-F1
#
_cell.length_a   1.000
_cell.length_b   1.000
_cell.length_c   1.000
_cell.angle_alpha   90.00
_cell.angle_beta   90.00
_cell.angle_gamma   90.00
#
_symmetry.space_group_name_H-M   'P 1'
#
loop_
_entity.id
_entity.type
_entity.pdbx_description
1 polymer ?
#
loop_
_entity_poly.entity_id
_entity_poly.type
_entity_poly.pdbx_seq_one_letter_code
_entity_poly.pdbx_strand_id
1 'polypeptide(L)' 'MSMIYHENFVDALPEMARVKEEKKRLEAAGVKYILSCWIDMLGVPKTKPVPISDFELLCMGKGPQFAVHSISFVPEL' A
#
# COMPACT_ATOMS: atom_id res chain seq x y z
N MET A 1 -14.92 -21.26 -1.61
CA MET A 1 -13.71 -20.62 -2.17
C MET A 1 -13.97 -19.13 -2.20
N SER A 2 -13.18 -18.31 -1.52
CA SER A 2 -13.19 -16.87 -1.80
C SER A 2 -12.74 -16.68 -3.25
N MET A 3 -13.47 -15.88 -4.03
CA MET A 3 -13.02 -15.47 -5.35
C MET A 3 -11.71 -14.70 -5.16
N ILE A 4 -10.59 -15.28 -5.60
CA ILE A 4 -9.26 -14.66 -5.50
C ILE A 4 -9.14 -13.47 -6.46
N TYR A 5 -9.94 -13.48 -7.52
CA TYR A 5 -9.97 -12.44 -8.54
C TYR A 5 -11.32 -11.75 -8.51
N HIS A 6 -11.30 -10.45 -8.23
CA HIS A 6 -12.47 -9.60 -8.27
C HIS A 6 -12.65 -9.00 -9.68
N GLU A 7 -13.89 -8.89 -10.15
CA GLU A 7 -14.19 -8.27 -11.44
C GLU A 7 -14.12 -6.74 -11.36
N ASN A 8 -14.53 -6.16 -10.23
CA ASN A 8 -14.49 -4.72 -10.00
C ASN A 8 -13.45 -4.34 -8.96
N PHE A 9 -12.84 -3.17 -9.14
CA PHE A 9 -11.83 -2.64 -8.23
C PHE A 9 -12.35 -2.49 -6.78
N VAL A 10 -13.59 -2.04 -6.61
CA VAL A 10 -14.20 -1.81 -5.30
C VAL A 10 -14.29 -3.11 -4.48
N ASP A 11 -14.54 -4.23 -5.15
CA ASP A 11 -14.66 -5.53 -4.51
C ASP A 11 -13.29 -6.05 -4.00
N ALA A 12 -12.19 -5.55 -4.56
CA ALA A 12 -10.82 -5.85 -4.14
C ALA A 12 -10.32 -4.98 -2.98
N LEU A 13 -11.06 -3.93 -2.60
CA LEU A 13 -10.68 -3.05 -1.50
C LEU A 13 -11.07 -3.65 -0.14
N PRO A 14 -10.27 -3.40 0.92
CA PRO A 14 -10.65 -3.81 2.27
C PRO A 14 -11.82 -2.97 2.80
N GLU A 15 -12.58 -3.53 3.73
CA GLU A 15 -13.61 -2.78 4.44
C GLU A 15 -13.03 -1.65 5.30
N MET A 16 -13.56 -0.43 5.13
CA MET A 16 -13.05 0.75 5.84
C MET A 16 -13.16 0.68 7.36
N ALA A 17 -14.11 -0.08 7.90
CA ALA A 17 -14.22 -0.27 9.35
C ALA A 17 -12.96 -0.98 9.90
N ARG A 18 -12.55 -2.06 9.24
CA ARG A 18 -11.34 -2.82 9.58
C ARG A 18 -10.07 -1.98 9.39
N VAL A 19 -9.98 -1.20 8.31
CA VAL A 19 -8.84 -0.30 8.08
C VAL A 19 -8.68 0.70 9.23
N LYS A 20 -9.77 1.31 9.69
CA LYS A 20 -9.73 2.28 10.80
C LYS A 20 -9.38 1.62 12.14
N GLU A 21 -9.87 0.41 12.39
CA GLU A 21 -9.52 -0.36 13.58
C GLU A 21 -8.02 -0.68 13.63
N GLU A 22 -7.47 -1.20 12.53
CA GLU A 22 -6.04 -1.52 12.43
C GLU A 22 -5.17 -0.28 12.57
N LYS A 23 -5.55 0.84 11.95
CA LYS A 23 -4.81 2.10 12.12
C LYS A 23 -4.74 2.52 13.60
N LYS A 24 -5.87 2.49 14.31
CA LYS A 24 -5.90 2.81 15.75
C LYS A 24 -5.00 1.88 16.56
N ARG A 25 -5.01 0.57 16.25
CA ARG A 25 -4.15 -0.42 16.90
C ARG A 25 -2.67 -0.12 16.68
N LEU A 26 -2.29 0.24 15.45
CA LEU A 26 -0.91 0.60 15.11
C LEU A 26 -0.47 1.90 15.78
N GLU A 27 -1.31 2.93 15.78
CA GLU A 27 -1.05 4.20 16.47
C GLU A 27 -0.89 3.99 17.99
N ALA A 28 -1.76 3.18 18.60
CA ALA A 28 -1.68 2.83 20.02
C ALA A 28 -0.38 2.06 20.38
N ALA A 29 0.16 1.28 19.43
CA ALA A 29 1.45 0.63 19.56
C ALA A 29 2.65 1.57 19.33
N GLY A 30 2.42 2.85 19.03
CA GLY A 30 3.47 3.84 18.79
C GLY A 30 4.06 3.80 17.37
N VAL A 31 3.40 3.16 16.41
CA VAL A 31 3.86 3.12 15.02
C VAL A 31 3.76 4.50 14.38
N LYS A 32 4.88 5.00 13.85
CA LYS A 32 4.96 6.30 13.17
C LYS A 32 5.06 6.19 11.65
N TYR A 33 5.61 5.08 11.17
CA TYR A 33 5.85 4.81 9.76
C TYR A 33 5.43 3.38 9.41
N ILE A 34 4.98 3.21 8.18
CA ILE A 34 4.60 1.93 7.60
C ILE A 34 5.36 1.73 6.28
N LEU A 35 5.53 0.48 5.87
CA LEU A 35 6.08 0.15 4.56
C LEU A 35 4.93 0.00 3.56
N SER A 36 4.88 0.89 2.57
CA SER A 36 4.10 0.67 1.36
C SER A 36 4.89 -0.27 0.46
N CYS A 37 4.32 -1.43 0.13
CA CYS A 37 4.96 -2.47 -0.65
C CYS A 37 4.19 -2.72 -1.94
N TRP A 38 4.88 -2.81 -3.07
CA TRP A 38 4.28 -3.17 -4.36
C TRP A 38 5.27 -3.93 -5.22
N ILE A 39 4.77 -4.56 -6.28
CA ILE A 39 5.58 -5.21 -7.31
C ILE A 39 5.56 -4.31 -8.54
N ASP A 40 6.73 -4.00 -9.11
CA ASP A 40 6.79 -3.23 -10.35
C ASP A 40 6.49 -4.09 -11.59
N MET A 41 6.48 -3.48 -12.77
CA MET A 41 6.19 -4.18 -14.03
C MET A 41 7.19 -5.31 -14.36
N LEU A 42 8.39 -5.30 -13.79
CA LEU A 42 9.42 -6.32 -13.99
C LEU A 42 9.35 -7.42 -12.94
N GLY A 43 8.33 -7.39 -12.06
CA GLY A 43 8.21 -8.35 -10.96
C GLY A 43 9.12 -8.04 -9.78
N VAL A 44 9.78 -6.88 -9.74
CA VAL A 44 10.72 -6.53 -8.67
C VAL A 44 9.95 -5.96 -7.48
N PRO A 45 10.13 -6.50 -6.26
CA PRO A 45 9.51 -5.95 -5.07
C PRO A 45 10.08 -4.57 -4.75
N LYS A 46 9.20 -3.64 -4.45
CA LYS A 46 9.51 -2.27 -4.04
C LYS A 46 8.89 -1.99 -2.68
N THR A 47 9.62 -1.24 -1.87
CA THR A 47 9.16 -0.80 -0.56
C THR A 47 9.46 0.68 -0.39
N LYS A 48 8.51 1.43 0.17
CA LYS A 48 8.72 2.82 0.55
C LYS A 48 8.20 3.06 1.97
N PRO A 49 9.05 3.52 2.90
CA PRO A 49 8.57 3.99 4.19
C PRO A 49 7.75 5.27 4.00
N VAL A 50 6.57 5.30 4.58
CA VAL A 50 5.65 6.45 4.54
C VAL A 50 5.06 6.68 5.93
N PRO A 51 4.66 7.92 6.27
CA PRO A 51 4.03 8.20 7.55
C PRO A 51 2.72 7.42 7.72
N ILE A 52 2.37 7.07 8.96
CA ILE A 52 1.12 6.37 9.27
C ILE A 52 -0.15 7.16 8.88
N SER A 53 -0.04 8.48 8.69
CA SER A 53 -1.13 9.31 8.15
C SER A 53 -1.67 8.82 6.81
N ASP A 54 -0.81 8.16 6.01
CA ASP A 54 -1.14 7.72 4.66
C ASP A 54 -1.81 6.34 4.64
N PHE A 55 -1.89 5.64 5.78
CA PHE A 55 -2.36 4.26 5.88
C PHE A 55 -3.72 4.01 5.21
N GLU A 56 -4.72 4.84 5.53
CA GLU A 56 -6.07 4.68 4.98
C GLU A 56 -6.09 4.91 3.47
N LEU A 57 -5.35 5.89 2.96
CA LEU A 57 -5.27 6.18 1.52
C LEU A 57 -4.63 5.02 0.77
N LEU A 58 -3.55 4.45 1.33
CA LEU A 58 -2.85 3.30 0.76
C LEU A 58 -3.73 2.05 0.72
N CYS A 59 -4.49 1.78 1.78
CA CYS A 59 -5.47 0.69 1.81
C CYS A 59 -6.60 0.88 0.78
N MET A 60 -6.88 2.11 0.37
CA MET A 60 -7.84 2.44 -0.69
C MET A 60 -7.21 2.44 -2.09
N GLY A 61 -6.02 1.85 -2.25
CA GLY A 61 -5.30 1.76 -3.52
C GLY A 61 -4.72 3.08 -4.01
N LYS A 62 -4.72 4.13 -3.18
CA LYS A 62 -4.07 5.40 -3.53
C LYS A 62 -2.59 5.27 -3.21
N GLY A 63 -1.77 5.22 -4.26
CA GLY A 63 -0.33 5.09 -4.11
C GLY A 63 0.29 6.27 -3.34
N PRO A 64 1.51 6.09 -2.80
CA PRO A 64 2.25 7.19 -2.21
C PRO A 64 2.51 8.27 -3.27
N GLN A 65 2.45 9.54 -2.88
CA GLN A 65 2.31 10.72 -3.76
C GLN A 65 3.48 11.02 -4.73
N PHE A 66 4.37 10.07 -5.01
CA PHE A 66 5.51 10.16 -5.94
C PHE A 66 5.70 8.93 -6.85
N ALA A 67 4.76 7.97 -6.86
CA ALA A 67 4.94 6.67 -7.54
C ALA A 67 5.01 6.70 -9.09
N VAL A 68 4.94 7.88 -9.73
CA VAL A 68 5.04 8.00 -11.19
C VAL A 68 6.47 7.73 -11.72
N HIS A 69 7.50 7.79 -10.85
CA HIS A 69 8.90 7.70 -11.26
C HIS A 69 9.58 6.36 -10.90
N SER A 70 8.82 5.32 -10.51
CA SER A 70 9.39 4.02 -10.10
C SER A 70 9.72 3.10 -11.28
N ILE A 71 10.16 3.65 -12.42
CA ILE A 71 11.07 2.93 -13.30
C ILE A 71 12.38 2.90 -12.53
N SER A 72 12.85 1.71 -12.16
CA SER A 72 14.20 1.57 -11.63
C SER A 72 15.16 2.12 -12.68
N PHE A 73 15.64 3.35 -12.52
CA PHE A 73 16.81 3.80 -13.26
C PHE A 73 17.98 3.11 -12.56
N VAL A 74 18.23 1.86 -12.96
CA VAL A 74 19.50 1.20 -12.69
C VAL A 74 20.43 1.79 -13.75
N PRO A 75 21.25 2.82 -13.45
CA PRO A 75 22.28 3.21 -14.39
C PRO A 75 23.10 1.94 -14.67
N GLU A 76 23.32 1.65 -15.94
CA GLU A 76 24.09 0.50 -16.42
C GLU A 76 25.38 0.39 -15.58
N LEU A 77 25.53 -0.73 -14.87
CA LEU A 77 26.74 -1.07 -14.10
C LEU A 77 27.87 -1.46 -15.04
#